data_AF-A0A538D5T3-F1
#
_entry.id   AF-A0A538D5T3-F1
#
_cell.length_a   1.000
_cell.length_b   1.000
_cell.length_c   1.000
_cell.angle_alpha   90.00
_cell.angle_beta   90.00
_cell.angle_gamma   90.00
#
_symmetry.space_group_name_H-M   'P 1'
#
loop_
_entity.id
_entity.type
_entity.pdbx_description
1 polymer ?
#
loop_
_entity_poly.entity_id
_entity_poly.type
_entity_poly.pdbx_seq_one_letter_code
_entity_poly.pdbx_strand_id
1 'polypeptide(L)'
;NTATGWWLALVTGLAITIPTAITGFADWLTISSDTPLWRTATLHLSAMLAATVVFAITAGAGHADYVDGSIGGGALVLTLVGFAVLTLGGWLGGAIVFTHGMRVLELVEEPTSRAISPLPKPEKEEAEA
;
A
#
# COMPACT_ATOMS: atom_id res chain seq x y z
N ASN A 1 1.42 28.31 1.41
CA ASN A 1 0.51 28.36 0.25
C ASN A 1 0.27 26.92 -0.23
N THR A 2 -0.53 26.71 -1.29
CA THR A 2 -0.84 25.35 -1.81
C THR A 2 0.41 24.59 -2.28
N ALA A 3 1.37 25.26 -2.92
CA ALA A 3 2.63 24.66 -3.35
C ALA A 3 3.46 24.14 -2.17
N THR A 4 3.53 24.90 -1.07
CA THR A 4 4.19 24.42 0.16
C THR A 4 3.52 23.18 0.73
N GLY A 5 2.18 23.16 0.79
CA GLY A 5 1.43 21.99 1.29
C GLY A 5 1.64 20.76 0.43
N TRP A 6 1.59 20.92 -0.90
CA TRP A 6 1.87 19.87 -1.87
C TRP A 6 3.28 19.30 -1.72
N TRP A 7 4.29 20.16 -1.61
CA TRP A 7 5.68 19.76 -1.43
C TRP A 7 5.91 19.00 -0.12
N LEU A 8 5.38 19.52 0.99
CA LEU A 8 5.48 18.87 2.29
C LEU A 8 4.82 17.49 2.29
N ALA A 9 3.67 17.34 1.63
CA ALA A 9 2.99 16.06 1.48
C ALA A 9 3.85 15.03 0.73
N LEU A 10 4.49 15.42 -0.38
CA LEU A 10 5.38 14.55 -1.15
C LEU A 10 6.59 14.10 -0.33
N VAL A 11 7.34 15.05 0.25
CA VAL A 11 8.59 14.73 0.97
C VAL A 11 8.30 13.92 2.22
N THR A 12 7.28 14.30 2.99
CA THR A 12 6.90 13.57 4.21
C THR A 12 6.39 12.17 3.87
N GLY A 13 5.54 12.06 2.84
CA GLY A 13 5.04 10.76 2.36
C GLY A 13 6.18 9.84 1.94
N LEU A 14 7.13 10.34 1.14
CA LEU A 14 8.31 9.56 0.71
C LEU A 14 9.19 9.16 1.90
N ALA A 15 9.39 10.05 2.88
CA ALA A 15 10.16 9.74 4.08
C ALA A 15 9.51 8.61 4.91
N ILE A 16 8.19 8.69 5.13
CA ILE A 16 7.43 7.67 5.86
C ILE A 16 7.37 6.35 5.08
N THR A 17 7.38 6.42 3.74
CA THR A 17 7.33 5.23 2.89
C THR A 17 8.53 4.31 3.12
N ILE A 18 9.71 4.83 3.51
CA ILE A 18 10.91 4.01 3.73
C ILE A 18 10.66 2.93 4.81
N PRO A 19 10.34 3.27 6.07
CA PRO A 19 10.05 2.24 7.07
C PRO A 19 8.83 1.41 6.70
N THR A 20 7.78 1.99 6.10
CA THR A 20 6.58 1.25 5.67
C THR A 20 6.88 0.17 4.63
N ALA A 21 7.72 0.48 3.63
CA ALA A 21 8.11 -0.46 2.60
C ALA A 21 8.98 -1.60 3.17
N ILE A 22 9.88 -1.29 4.11
CA ILE A 22 10.69 -2.30 4.80
C ILE A 22 9.78 -3.26 5.58
N THR A 23 8.85 -2.74 6.37
CA THR A 23 7.93 -3.60 7.14
C THR A 23 7.02 -4.42 6.24
N GLY A 24 6.46 -3.82 5.18
CA GLY A 24 5.59 -4.53 4.24
C GLY A 24 6.34 -5.61 3.44
N PHE A 25 7.61 -5.35 3.09
CA PHE A 25 8.45 -6.34 2.42
C PHE A 25 8.82 -7.49 3.36
N ALA A 26 9.15 -7.21 4.62
CA ALA A 26 9.41 -8.24 5.62
C ALA A 26 8.18 -9.15 5.83
N ASP A 27 6.97 -8.57 5.93
CA ASP A 27 5.71 -9.32 6.01
C ASP A 27 5.52 -10.19 4.75
N TRP A 28 5.75 -9.63 3.55
CA TRP A 28 5.61 -10.35 2.28
C TRP A 28 6.52 -11.58 2.17
N LEU A 29 7.75 -11.51 2.70
CA LEU A 29 8.70 -12.63 2.70
C LEU A 29 8.20 -13.86 3.48
N THR A 30 7.24 -13.69 4.39
CA THR A 30 6.66 -14.80 5.18
C THR A 30 5.52 -15.52 4.46
N ILE A 31 5.03 -14.98 3.33
CA ILE A 31 3.87 -15.52 2.63
C ILE A 31 4.30 -16.66 1.71
N SER A 32 3.67 -17.83 1.87
CA SER A 32 3.83 -18.97 0.97
C SER A 32 3.49 -18.61 -0.48
N SER A 33 4.44 -18.89 -1.38
CA SER A 33 4.31 -18.64 -2.82
C SER A 33 3.14 -19.44 -3.43
N ASP A 34 2.66 -18.99 -4.60
CA ASP A 34 1.55 -19.59 -5.37
C ASP A 34 0.15 -19.58 -4.71
N THR A 35 -0.02 -18.90 -3.57
CA THR A 35 -1.32 -18.70 -2.94
C THR A 35 -2.08 -17.47 -3.49
N PRO A 36 -3.42 -17.42 -3.41
CA PRO A 36 -4.19 -16.21 -3.73
C PRO A 36 -3.77 -14.98 -2.90
N LEU A 37 -3.42 -15.19 -1.63
CA LEU A 37 -2.86 -14.17 -0.75
C LEU A 37 -1.55 -13.63 -1.31
N TRP A 38 -0.61 -14.51 -1.68
CA TRP A 38 0.68 -14.10 -2.24
C TRP A 38 0.53 -13.25 -3.50
N ARG A 39 -0.38 -13.64 -4.42
CA ARG A 39 -0.64 -12.83 -5.63
C ARG A 39 -1.16 -11.44 -5.29
N THR A 40 -2.12 -11.34 -4.37
CA THR A 40 -2.69 -10.06 -3.92
C THR A 40 -1.64 -9.20 -3.22
N ALA A 41 -0.83 -9.81 -2.35
CA ALA A 41 0.25 -9.14 -1.64
C ALA A 41 1.37 -8.66 -2.57
N THR A 42 1.74 -9.44 -3.58
CA THR A 42 2.70 -9.04 -4.61
C THR A 42 2.18 -7.89 -5.46
N LEU A 43 0.90 -7.92 -5.86
CA LEU A 43 0.26 -6.82 -6.59
C LEU A 43 0.21 -5.54 -5.74
N HIS A 44 -0.15 -5.67 -4.46
CA HIS A 44 -0.12 -4.56 -3.51
C HIS A 44 1.28 -3.95 -3.40
N LEU A 45 2.29 -4.76 -3.07
CA LEU A 45 3.67 -4.32 -2.93
C LEU A 45 4.17 -3.63 -4.21
N SER A 46 3.89 -4.23 -5.38
CA SER A 46 4.27 -3.67 -6.67
C SER A 46 3.61 -2.32 -6.94
N ALA A 47 2.32 -2.19 -6.65
CA ALA A 47 1.59 -0.92 -6.78
C ALA A 47 2.15 0.16 -5.83
N MET A 48 2.47 -0.20 -4.59
CA MET A 48 3.04 0.73 -3.61
C MET A 48 4.44 1.21 -4.03
N LEU A 49 5.30 0.31 -4.53
CA LEU A 49 6.62 0.69 -5.06
C LEU A 49 6.49 1.56 -6.32
N ALA A 50 5.56 1.24 -7.22
CA ALA A 50 5.29 2.06 -8.40
C ALA A 50 4.81 3.48 -8.02
N ALA A 51 3.86 3.59 -7.08
CA ALA A 51 3.41 4.89 -6.55
C ALA A 51 4.57 5.68 -5.94
N THR A 52 5.44 5.00 -5.18
CA THR A 52 6.64 5.61 -4.56
C THR A 52 7.57 6.20 -5.61
N VAL A 53 7.86 5.44 -6.68
CA VAL A 53 8.70 5.91 -7.79
C VAL A 53 8.05 7.10 -8.48
N VAL A 54 6.74 7.06 -8.76
CA VAL A 54 6.04 8.18 -9.39
C VAL A 54 6.09 9.43 -8.51
N PHE A 55 5.88 9.31 -7.19
CA PHE A 55 5.98 10.45 -6.28
C PHE A 55 7.41 10.97 -6.12
N ALA A 56 8.43 10.10 -6.16
CA ALA A 56 9.83 10.53 -6.15
C ALA A 56 10.19 11.31 -7.42
N ILE A 57 9.73 10.85 -8.59
CA ILE A 57 9.88 11.58 -9.87
C ILE A 57 9.13 12.91 -9.80
N THR A 58 7.92 12.92 -9.24
CA THR A 58 7.10 14.13 -9.07
C THR A 58 7.83 15.17 -8.21
N ALA A 59 8.41 14.76 -7.08
CA ALA A 59 9.18 15.63 -6.20
C ALA A 59 10.44 16.15 -6.89
N GLY A 60 11.19 15.31 -7.61
CA GLY A 60 12.37 15.75 -8.35
C GLY A 60 12.03 16.75 -9.46
N ALA A 61 11.05 16.43 -10.30
CA ALA A 61 10.67 17.22 -11.46
C ALA A 61 9.98 18.54 -11.10
N GLY A 62 9.18 18.57 -10.03
CA GLY A 62 8.41 19.75 -9.62
C GLY A 62 9.05 20.60 -8.53
N HIS A 63 10.31 20.34 -8.15
CA HIS A 63 11.01 21.11 -7.11
C HIS A 63 11.17 22.60 -7.48
N ALA A 64 11.50 22.90 -8.74
CA ALA A 64 11.66 24.28 -9.20
C ALA A 64 10.34 25.06 -9.10
N ASP A 65 9.24 24.47 -9.57
CA ASP A 65 7.90 25.08 -9.47
C ASP A 65 7.52 25.38 -8.02
N TYR A 66 7.85 24.47 -7.09
CA TYR A 66 7.65 24.67 -5.66
C TYR A 66 8.43 25.86 -5.11
N VAL A 67 9.70 26.01 -5.48
CA VAL A 67 10.54 27.15 -5.05
C VAL A 67 9.93 28.47 -5.53
N ASP A 68 9.34 28.47 -6.74
CA ASP A 68 8.61 29.60 -7.30
C ASP A 68 7.19 29.78 -6.73
N GLY A 69 6.79 28.93 -5.76
CA GLY A 69 5.49 28.99 -5.09
C GLY A 69 4.31 28.52 -5.94
N SER A 70 4.56 27.72 -6.98
CA SER A 70 3.58 27.22 -7.94
C SER A 70 3.55 25.69 -8.02
N ILE A 71 2.61 25.14 -8.79
CA ILE A 71 2.55 23.71 -9.12
C ILE A 71 2.38 23.62 -10.63
N GLY A 72 3.42 23.18 -11.34
CA GLY A 72 3.35 23.02 -12.79
C GLY A 72 2.36 21.92 -13.20
N GLY A 73 1.80 22.05 -14.41
CA GLY A 73 0.83 21.09 -14.93
C GLY A 73 1.37 19.66 -15.01
N GLY A 74 2.65 19.48 -15.35
CA GLY A 74 3.29 18.17 -15.37
C GLY A 74 3.39 17.53 -13.98
N ALA A 75 3.80 18.31 -12.98
CA ALA A 75 3.87 17.86 -11.59
C ALA A 75 2.48 17.51 -11.03
N LEU A 76 1.45 18.27 -11.41
CA LEU A 76 0.06 17.98 -11.05
C LEU A 76 -0.41 16.64 -11.66
N VAL A 77 -0.18 16.42 -12.97
CA VAL A 77 -0.55 15.16 -13.63
C VAL A 77 0.16 13.97 -13.00
N LEU A 78 1.48 14.07 -12.74
CA LEU A 78 2.22 12.99 -12.07
C LEU A 78 1.70 12.74 -10.64
N THR A 79 1.33 13.79 -9.90
CA THR A 79 0.71 13.66 -8.59
C THR A 79 -0.60 12.88 -8.66
N LEU A 80 -1.46 13.19 -9.65
CA LEU A 80 -2.73 12.48 -9.84
C LEU A 80 -2.53 11.02 -10.24
N VAL A 81 -1.55 10.73 -11.10
CA VAL A 81 -1.18 9.36 -11.47
C VAL A 81 -0.67 8.60 -10.24
N GLY A 82 0.26 9.18 -9.48
CA GLY A 82 0.76 8.59 -8.24
C GLY A 82 -0.36 8.33 -7.23
N PHE A 83 -1.30 9.28 -7.09
CA PHE A 83 -2.46 9.14 -6.22
C PHE A 83 -3.41 8.02 -6.66
N ALA A 84 -3.66 7.87 -7.96
CA ALA A 84 -4.50 6.79 -8.48
C ALA A 84 -3.86 5.42 -8.21
N VAL A 85 -2.55 5.28 -8.46
CA VAL A 85 -1.80 4.04 -8.17
C VAL A 85 -1.78 3.76 -6.66
N LEU A 86 -1.54 4.77 -5.83
CA LEU A 86 -1.60 4.67 -4.37
C LEU A 86 -2.98 4.20 -3.89
N THR A 87 -4.05 4.73 -4.48
CA THR A 87 -5.43 4.34 -4.13
C THR A 87 -5.70 2.88 -4.48
N LEU A 88 -5.27 2.42 -5.66
CA LEU A 88 -5.34 1.01 -6.05
C LEU A 88 -4.52 0.12 -5.10
N GLY A 89 -3.31 0.55 -4.76
CA GLY A 89 -2.47 -0.11 -3.76
C GLY A 89 -3.16 -0.23 -2.40
N GLY A 90 -3.76 0.85 -1.91
CA GLY A 90 -4.53 0.86 -0.67
C GLY A 90 -5.72 -0.10 -0.69
N TRP A 91 -6.45 -0.17 -1.81
CA TRP A 91 -7.55 -1.13 -1.97
C TRP A 91 -7.05 -2.59 -1.91
N LEU A 92 -5.94 -2.90 -2.60
CA LEU A 92 -5.31 -4.22 -2.53
C LEU A 92 -4.83 -4.55 -1.11
N GLY A 93 -4.27 -3.57 -0.39
CA GLY A 93 -3.86 -3.72 1.01
C GLY A 93 -5.05 -4.04 1.91
N GLY A 94 -6.19 -3.37 1.70
CA GLY A 94 -7.45 -3.71 2.36
C GLY A 94 -7.90 -5.15 2.06
N ALA A 95 -7.78 -5.62 0.81
CA ALA A 95 -8.11 -7.00 0.47
C ALA A 95 -7.21 -8.04 1.17
N ILE A 96 -5.92 -7.74 1.37
CA ILE A 96 -5.01 -8.61 2.15
C ILE A 96 -5.54 -8.84 3.57
N VAL A 97 -6.02 -7.79 4.23
CA VAL A 97 -6.48 -7.88 5.62
C VAL A 97 -7.93 -8.37 5.70
N PHE A 98 -8.86 -7.75 4.98
CA PHE A 98 -10.30 -7.98 5.11
C PHE A 98 -10.82 -9.15 4.28
N THR A 99 -10.14 -9.54 3.20
CA THR A 99 -10.54 -10.68 2.36
C THR A 99 -9.69 -11.92 2.63
N HIS A 100 -8.38 -11.75 2.78
CA HIS A 100 -7.46 -12.87 3.03
C HIS A 100 -7.14 -13.09 4.51
N GLY A 101 -7.61 -12.25 5.44
CA GLY A 101 -7.55 -12.48 6.89
C GLY A 101 -6.14 -12.42 7.50
N MET A 102 -5.14 -11.95 6.75
CA MET A 102 -3.76 -11.89 7.22
C MET A 102 -3.67 -10.95 8.44
N ARG A 103 -3.14 -11.49 9.56
CA ARG A 103 -2.95 -10.81 10.87
C ARG A 103 -4.23 -10.49 11.67
N VAL A 104 -5.39 -11.02 11.27
CA VAL A 104 -6.62 -10.98 12.10
C VAL A 104 -6.82 -12.30 12.84
N LEU A 105 -6.57 -13.44 12.17
CA LEU A 105 -6.81 -14.77 12.74
C LEU A 105 -5.54 -15.63 12.85
N GLU A 106 -4.38 -15.17 12.38
CA GLU A 106 -3.12 -15.96 12.26
C GLU A 106 -3.24 -17.32 11.54
N LEU A 107 -4.41 -17.65 10.96
CA LEU A 107 -4.68 -18.86 10.17
C LEU A 107 -4.29 -18.66 8.69
N VAL A 108 -3.03 -18.29 8.44
CA VAL A 108 -2.51 -17.86 7.12
C VAL A 108 -2.63 -18.95 6.03
N GLU A 109 -2.78 -20.21 6.42
CA GLU A 109 -2.90 -21.37 5.54
C GLU A 109 -4.37 -21.77 5.26
N GLU A 110 -5.36 -21.16 5.92
CA GLU A 110 -6.75 -21.56 5.76
C GLU A 110 -7.31 -21.11 4.40
N PRO A 111 -7.91 -22.02 3.60
CA PRO A 111 -8.46 -21.65 2.30
C PRO A 111 -9.60 -20.62 2.43
N THR A 112 -9.70 -19.68 1.48
CA THR A 112 -10.65 -18.55 1.52
C THR A 112 -12.10 -18.97 1.75
N SER A 113 -12.53 -20.12 1.19
CA SER A 113 -13.87 -20.68 1.39
C SER A 113 -14.17 -21.02 2.85
N ARG A 114 -13.14 -21.37 3.63
CA ARG A 114 -13.23 -21.62 5.05
C ARG A 114 -13.13 -20.33 5.87
N ALA A 115 -12.28 -19.39 5.46
CA ALA A 115 -12.14 -18.09 6.13
C ALA A 115 -13.45 -17.27 6.13
N ILE A 116 -14.25 -17.34 5.06
CA ILE A 116 -15.54 -16.62 4.94
C ILE A 116 -16.75 -17.36 5.52
N SER A 117 -16.56 -18.57 6.05
CA SER A 117 -17.67 -19.36 6.63
C SER A 117 -18.25 -18.65 7.87
N PRO A 118 -19.58 -18.44 7.93
CA PRO A 118 -20.25 -17.87 9.11
C PRO A 118 -20.40 -18.88 10.25
N LEU A 119 -20.08 -20.15 10.01
CA LEU A 119 -20.13 -21.18 11.04
C LEU A 119 -18.90 -21.05 11.97
N PRO A 120 -19.12 -21.03 13.29
CA PRO A 120 -18.03 -21.03 14.27
C PRO A 120 -17.20 -22.30 14.14
N LYS A 121 -15.89 -22.14 14.27
CA LYS A 121 -14.93 -23.23 14.23
C LYS A 121 -13.99 -23.11 15.42
N PRO A 122 -13.57 -24.25 16.00
CA PRO A 122 -12.70 -24.25 17.18
C PRO A 122 -11.38 -23.49 16.92
N GLU A 123 -10.80 -23.62 15.72
CA GLU A 123 -9.55 -22.91 15.36
C GLU A 123 -9.73 -21.37 15.31
N LYS A 124 -10.93 -20.90 14.94
CA LYS A 124 -11.26 -19.46 14.96
C LYS A 124 -11.56 -18.97 16.37
N GLU A 125 -12.31 -19.77 17.15
CA GLU A 125 -12.61 -19.44 18.54
C GLU A 125 -11.32 -19.39 19.40
N GLU A 126 -10.35 -20.27 19.14
CA GLU A 126 -9.05 -20.26 19.81
C GLU A 126 -8.18 -19.07 19.37
N ALA A 127 -8.26 -18.64 18.10
CA ALA A 127 -7.54 -17.46 17.62
C ALA A 127 -8.19 -16.13 18.07
N GLU A 128 -9.49 -16.14 18.38
CA GLU A 128 -10.26 -14.98 18.85
C GLU A 128 -10.25 -14.83 20.40
N ALA A 129 -9.79 -15.84 21.15
CA ALA A 129 -9.72 -15.87 22.62
C ALA A 129 -8.47 -15.19 23.19
#